data_AF-A0A485KLW7-F1
#
_entry.id   AF-A0A485KLW7-F1
#
_cell.length_a   1.000
_cell.length_b   1.000
_cell.length_c   1.000
_cell.angle_alpha   90.00
_cell.angle_beta   90.00
_cell.angle_gamma   90.00
#
_symmetry.space_group_name_H-M   'P 1'
#
loop_
_entity.id
_entity.type
_entity.pdbx_description
1 polymer ?
#
loop_
_entity_poly.entity_id
_entity_poly.type
_entity_poly.pdbx_seq_one_letter_code
_entity_poly.pdbx_strand_id
1 'polypeptide(L)'
;MVVVQDAETGEWIEVDLPSMDDDDDHDAVDNEAEPAEFVAAATTYEKAGMFTPFAVGKQGATQSTRKMGTLVGWEHKMERRRQNGQAKVRESLHGLQRQLANPKLSSDERSRLQIRLLDVMKTMYKRQQEATVKDELEREEQRGVAMHAEKSEEGRARLKRQFDRDRGHYRAQIERIKEECNLALTATMEKFNMLR
;
A
#
# COMPACT_ATOMS: atom_id res chain seq x y z
N MET A 1 -9.35 7.76 -40.13
CA MET A 1 -8.36 6.69 -40.32
C MET A 1 -6.97 7.29 -40.53
N VAL A 2 -6.02 7.00 -39.63
CA VAL A 2 -4.62 7.45 -39.70
C VAL A 2 -3.72 6.23 -39.51
N VAL A 3 -2.67 6.12 -40.32
CA VAL A 3 -1.70 5.02 -40.22
C VAL A 3 -0.54 5.46 -39.33
N VAL A 4 -0.25 4.71 -38.27
CA VAL A 4 0.84 4.99 -37.34
C VAL A 4 1.75 3.77 -37.26
N GLN A 5 3.07 4.00 -37.27
CA GLN A 5 4.05 2.92 -37.16
C GLN A 5 4.28 2.58 -35.69
N ASP A 6 4.12 1.32 -35.34
CA ASP A 6 4.38 0.82 -33.99
C ASP A 6 5.88 0.91 -33.68
N ALA A 7 6.21 1.54 -32.55
CA ALA A 7 7.59 1.83 -32.15
C ALA A 7 8.34 0.59 -31.64
N GLU A 8 7.64 -0.46 -31.21
CA GLU A 8 8.27 -1.68 -30.69
C GLU A 8 8.43 -2.77 -31.75
N THR A 9 7.51 -2.85 -32.72
CA THR A 9 7.50 -3.91 -33.74
C THR A 9 7.84 -3.41 -35.14
N GLY A 10 7.74 -2.10 -35.41
CA GLY A 10 7.99 -1.50 -36.72
C GLY A 10 6.86 -1.72 -37.74
N GLU A 11 5.77 -2.38 -37.34
CA GLU A 11 4.61 -2.66 -38.20
C GLU A 11 3.70 -1.42 -38.34
N TRP A 12 3.09 -1.28 -39.51
CA TRP A 12 2.17 -0.17 -39.81
C TRP A 12 0.74 -0.58 -39.43
N ILE A 13 0.15 0.15 -38.49
CA ILE A 13 -1.19 -0.15 -37.98
C ILE A 13 -2.14 0.98 -38.37
N GLU A 14 -3.27 0.62 -38.96
CA GLU A 14 -4.36 1.55 -39.28
C GLU A 14 -5.23 1.77 -38.04
N VAL A 15 -5.31 3.02 -37.59
CA VAL A 15 -6.13 3.39 -36.43
C VAL A 15 -7.27 4.29 -36.87
N ASP A 16 -8.48 3.87 -36.54
CA ASP A 16 -9.68 4.70 -36.67
C ASP A 16 -9.79 5.64 -35.48
N LEU A 17 -9.47 6.92 -35.72
CA LEU A 17 -9.76 7.99 -34.79
C LEU A 17 -11.26 8.35 -34.89
N PRO A 18 -11.98 8.48 -33.77
CA PRO A 18 -13.35 8.96 -33.78
C PRO A 18 -13.36 10.40 -34.28
N SER A 19 -14.18 10.68 -35.30
CA SER A 19 -14.46 12.03 -35.76
C SER A 19 -15.26 12.75 -34.68
N MET A 20 -14.70 13.83 -34.14
CA MET A 20 -15.50 14.91 -33.57
C MET A 20 -16.26 15.50 -34.76
N ASP A 21 -17.54 15.16 -34.87
CA ASP A 21 -18.64 15.94 -35.43
C ASP A 21 -19.75 14.94 -35.79
N ASP A 22 -20.76 14.87 -34.93
CA ASP A 22 -22.18 14.99 -35.29
C ASP A 22 -23.02 14.84 -34.02
N ASP A 23 -23.59 15.97 -33.60
CA ASP A 23 -24.77 16.04 -32.75
C ASP A 23 -25.94 15.35 -33.47
N ASP A 24 -26.59 14.35 -32.86
CA ASP A 24 -28.04 14.18 -32.97
C ASP A 24 -28.60 13.21 -31.92
N ASP A 25 -29.73 13.62 -31.37
CA ASP A 25 -30.56 13.00 -30.34
C ASP A 25 -30.90 11.52 -30.59
N HIS A 26 -30.89 10.69 -29.53
CA HIS A 26 -31.98 9.76 -29.20
C HIS A 26 -31.78 9.05 -27.84
N ASP A 27 -32.67 9.40 -26.92
CA ASP A 27 -33.36 8.59 -25.89
C ASP A 27 -32.64 7.46 -25.11
N ALA A 28 -32.53 7.73 -23.80
CA ALA A 28 -32.84 6.86 -22.68
C ALA A 28 -32.18 5.47 -22.60
N VAL A 29 -31.07 5.41 -21.86
CA VAL A 29 -30.71 4.22 -21.07
C VAL A 29 -30.23 4.68 -19.68
N ASP A 30 -31.07 4.43 -18.67
CA ASP A 30 -30.67 4.53 -17.26
C ASP A 30 -29.48 3.60 -17.03
N ASN A 31 -28.32 4.17 -16.73
CA ASN A 31 -27.18 3.41 -16.26
C ASN A 31 -26.58 4.13 -15.04
N GLU A 32 -27.06 3.72 -13.86
CA GLU A 32 -26.39 3.97 -12.58
C GLU A 32 -25.04 3.25 -12.56
N ALA A 33 -24.00 3.91 -13.07
CA ALA A 33 -22.61 3.53 -12.88
C ALA A 33 -21.85 4.72 -12.28
N GLU A 34 -21.76 4.70 -10.96
CA GLU A 34 -21.04 5.64 -10.10
C GLU A 34 -19.58 5.91 -10.55
N PRO A 35 -19.07 7.16 -10.43
CA PRO A 35 -17.72 7.54 -10.83
C PRO A 35 -16.70 7.23 -9.71
N ALA A 36 -16.32 5.96 -9.55
CA ALA A 36 -15.42 5.52 -8.49
C ALA A 36 -14.03 6.22 -8.50
N GLU A 37 -13.52 6.60 -9.67
CA GLU A 37 -12.21 7.27 -9.78
C GLU A 37 -12.24 8.74 -9.31
N PHE A 38 -13.38 9.41 -9.46
CA PHE A 38 -13.52 10.80 -9.02
C PHE A 38 -13.67 10.92 -7.49
N VAL A 39 -14.34 9.95 -6.87
CA VAL A 39 -14.48 9.87 -5.40
C VAL A 39 -13.14 9.55 -4.74
N ALA A 40 -12.29 8.74 -5.37
CA ALA A 40 -10.93 8.48 -4.90
C ALA A 40 -10.08 9.76 -4.87
N ALA A 41 -10.11 10.55 -5.96
CA ALA A 41 -9.42 11.83 -6.03
C ALA A 41 -9.96 12.84 -5.01
N ALA A 42 -11.29 12.98 -4.90
CA ALA A 42 -11.94 13.88 -3.96
C ALA A 42 -11.61 13.54 -2.49
N THR A 43 -11.58 12.26 -2.14
CA THR A 43 -11.21 11.82 -0.78
C THR A 43 -9.73 12.05 -0.47
N THR A 44 -8.83 12.02 -1.46
CA THR A 44 -7.43 12.45 -1.26
C THR A 44 -7.30 13.95 -1.02
N TYR A 45 -8.01 14.79 -1.77
CA TYR A 45 -8.01 16.25 -1.56
C TYR A 45 -8.57 16.63 -0.19
N GLU A 46 -9.65 15.99 0.25
CA GLU A 46 -10.27 16.22 1.55
C GLU A 46 -9.35 15.76 2.71
N LYS A 47 -8.68 14.62 2.56
CA LYS A 47 -7.65 14.14 3.51
C LYS A 47 -6.43 15.06 3.56
N ALA A 48 -6.07 15.69 2.45
CA ALA A 48 -5.02 16.69 2.35
C ALA A 48 -5.43 18.08 2.85
N GLY A 49 -6.72 18.31 3.12
CA GLY A 49 -7.26 19.59 3.58
C GLY A 49 -7.36 20.65 2.47
N MET A 50 -7.39 20.22 1.21
CA MET A 50 -7.54 21.05 0.03
C MET A 50 -9.01 21.15 -0.39
N PHE A 51 -9.36 22.25 -1.04
CA PHE A 51 -10.72 22.51 -1.54
C PHE A 51 -11.06 21.56 -2.70
N THR A 52 -12.12 20.76 -2.53
CA THR A 52 -12.71 19.95 -3.60
C THR A 52 -13.84 20.74 -4.27
N PRO A 53 -13.78 21.02 -5.58
CA PRO A 53 -14.72 21.92 -6.26
C PRO A 53 -16.18 21.45 -6.30
N PHE A 54 -16.49 20.17 -5.98
CA PHE A 54 -17.84 19.60 -6.10
C PHE A 54 -18.49 19.18 -4.76
N ALA A 55 -17.85 19.42 -3.61
CA ALA A 55 -18.43 19.10 -2.30
C ALA A 55 -19.27 20.28 -1.75
N VAL A 56 -20.36 20.64 -2.44
CA VAL A 56 -21.19 21.80 -2.06
C VAL A 56 -22.12 21.49 -0.86
N GLY A 57 -22.38 20.22 -0.56
CA GLY A 57 -23.31 19.81 0.51
C GLY A 57 -22.73 19.63 1.92
N LYS A 58 -21.40 19.57 2.06
CA LYS A 58 -20.69 19.38 3.35
C LYS A 58 -19.54 20.38 3.53
N GLN A 59 -19.74 21.62 3.11
CA GLN A 59 -18.78 22.67 3.45
C GLN A 59 -18.91 22.97 4.94
N GLY A 60 -18.05 22.36 5.76
CA GLY A 60 -17.85 22.80 7.13
C GLY A 60 -17.51 24.29 7.14
N ALA A 61 -17.90 25.02 8.20
CA ALA A 61 -17.80 26.49 8.28
C ALA A 61 -16.51 27.02 7.64
N THR A 62 -16.65 27.66 6.48
CA THR A 62 -15.58 28.33 5.74
C THR A 62 -15.11 29.58 6.49
N GLN A 63 -13.92 30.09 6.19
CA GLN A 63 -13.34 31.24 6.91
C GLN A 63 -14.27 32.47 6.90
N SER A 64 -15.08 32.64 5.85
CA SER A 64 -16.05 33.74 5.70
C SER A 64 -17.30 33.62 6.57
N THR A 65 -17.63 32.44 7.08
CA THR A 65 -18.83 32.21 7.93
C THR A 65 -18.53 32.15 9.43
N ARG A 66 -17.27 32.36 9.82
CA ARG A 66 -16.81 32.25 11.20
C ARG A 66 -16.78 33.61 11.91
N LYS A 67 -17.22 33.64 13.16
CA LYS A 67 -17.01 34.80 14.05
C LYS A 67 -15.51 35.03 14.22
N MET A 68 -15.05 36.26 13.99
CA MET A 68 -13.68 36.69 14.26
C MET A 68 -13.26 36.25 15.67
N GLY A 69 -12.13 35.53 15.78
CA GLY A 69 -11.62 34.98 17.04
C GLY A 69 -11.97 33.51 17.32
N THR A 70 -12.73 32.83 16.46
CA THR A 70 -12.86 31.36 16.54
C THR A 70 -11.58 30.68 16.07
N LEU A 71 -10.89 29.99 16.99
CA LEU A 71 -9.65 29.24 16.73
C LEU A 71 -9.83 28.29 15.54
N VAL A 72 -8.92 28.39 14.57
CA VAL A 72 -8.93 27.51 13.40
C VAL A 72 -8.55 26.11 13.86
N GLY A 73 -9.50 25.17 13.86
CA GLY A 73 -9.25 23.77 14.20
C GLY A 73 -8.15 23.10 13.36
N TRP A 74 -7.76 23.72 12.24
CA TRP A 74 -6.59 23.32 11.44
C TRP A 74 -5.29 23.37 12.22
N GLU A 75 -5.04 24.43 13.01
CA GLU A 75 -3.79 24.57 13.78
C GLU A 75 -3.71 23.49 14.86
N HIS A 76 -4.82 23.27 15.58
CA HIS A 76 -4.94 22.17 16.54
C HIS A 76 -4.79 20.79 15.87
N LYS A 77 -5.34 20.60 14.66
CA LYS A 77 -5.19 19.35 13.89
C LYS A 77 -3.75 19.14 13.46
N MET A 78 -3.04 20.19 13.03
CA MET A 78 -1.64 20.13 12.63
C MET A 78 -0.71 19.91 13.81
N GLU A 79 -0.95 20.57 14.95
CA GLU A 79 -0.24 20.34 16.20
C GLU A 79 -0.39 18.89 16.65
N ARG A 80 -1.63 18.37 16.69
CA ARG A 80 -1.91 16.98 17.02
C ARG A 80 -1.22 16.01 16.04
N ARG A 81 -1.23 16.32 14.74
CA ARG A 81 -0.55 15.50 13.72
C ARG A 81 0.96 15.49 13.95
N ARG A 82 1.56 16.62 14.33
CA ARG A 82 2.98 16.74 14.63
C ARG A 82 3.35 15.93 15.88
N GLN A 83 2.58 16.07 16.95
CA GLN A 83 2.78 15.32 18.20
C GLN A 83 2.66 13.81 17.98
N ASN A 84 1.62 13.38 17.25
CA ASN A 84 1.44 11.97 16.88
C ASN A 84 2.58 11.46 16.00
N GLY A 85 3.08 12.28 15.07
CA GLY A 85 4.24 11.95 14.24
C GLY A 85 5.51 11.75 15.07
N GLN A 86 5.78 12.66 16.01
CA GLN A 86 6.93 12.54 16.91
C GLN A 86 6.83 11.32 17.83
N ALA A 87 5.65 11.02 18.35
CA ALA A 87 5.41 9.81 19.14
C ALA A 87 5.69 8.54 18.34
N LYS A 88 5.15 8.45 17.11
CA LYS A 88 5.41 7.32 16.20
C LYS A 88 6.89 7.16 15.87
N VAL A 89 7.61 8.26 15.65
CA VAL A 89 9.06 8.22 15.40
C VAL A 89 9.80 7.67 16.62
N ARG A 90 9.42 8.07 17.84
CA ARG A 90 10.03 7.54 19.07
C ARG A 90 9.77 6.05 19.27
N GLU A 91 8.56 5.59 18.90
CA GLU A 91 8.15 4.19 18.99
C GLU A 91 8.67 3.32 17.83
N SER A 92 9.16 3.94 16.75
CA SER A 92 9.76 3.21 15.64
C SER A 92 11.02 2.46 16.07
N LEU A 93 11.40 1.43 15.31
CA LEU A 93 12.62 0.66 15.52
C LEU A 93 13.85 1.56 15.68
N HIS A 94 14.03 2.54 14.78
CA HIS A 94 15.12 3.50 14.83
C HIS A 94 15.01 4.42 16.07
N GLY A 95 13.79 4.83 16.43
CA GLY A 95 13.54 5.64 17.62
C GLY A 95 13.92 4.93 18.92
N LEU A 96 13.59 3.65 19.02
CA LEU A 96 13.94 2.79 20.15
C LEU A 96 15.44 2.50 20.20
N GLN A 97 16.07 2.22 19.06
CA GLN A 97 17.54 2.06 18.99
C GLN A 97 18.29 3.32 19.44
N ARG A 98 17.83 4.51 19.02
CA ARG A 98 18.41 5.79 19.45
C ARG A 98 18.23 6.02 20.95
N GLN A 99 17.08 5.64 21.51
CA GLN A 99 16.87 5.70 22.95
C GLN A 99 17.82 4.76 23.68
N LEU A 100 17.96 3.52 23.21
CA LEU A 100 18.84 2.51 23.81
C LEU A 100 20.32 2.93 23.80
N ALA A 101 20.75 3.72 22.81
CA ALA A 101 22.09 4.27 22.72
C ALA A 101 22.42 5.31 23.82
N ASN A 102 21.42 5.78 24.58
CA ASN A 102 21.64 6.70 25.68
C ASN A 102 22.35 5.99 26.86
N PRO A 103 23.57 6.42 27.24
CA PRO A 103 24.30 5.79 28.34
C PRO A 103 23.70 6.11 29.72
N LYS A 104 22.83 7.12 29.83
CA LYS A 104 22.24 7.56 31.10
C LYS A 104 21.00 6.77 31.52
N LEU A 105 20.58 5.78 30.73
CA LEU A 105 19.44 4.91 31.05
C LEU A 105 19.76 4.04 32.26
N SER A 106 18.80 3.91 33.17
CA SER A 106 18.86 2.88 34.22
C SER A 106 18.80 1.47 33.62
N SER A 107 19.22 0.47 34.39
CA SER A 107 19.16 -0.94 33.98
C SER A 107 17.74 -1.37 33.62
N ASP A 108 16.75 -0.97 34.42
CA ASP A 108 15.34 -1.31 34.23
C ASP A 108 14.73 -0.62 32.99
N GLU A 109 15.08 0.64 32.75
CA GLU A 109 14.62 1.35 31.55
C GLU A 109 15.25 0.75 30.30
N ARG A 110 16.52 0.34 30.38
CA ARG A 110 17.23 -0.30 29.28
C ARG A 110 16.59 -1.64 28.92
N SER A 111 16.32 -2.49 29.90
CA SER A 111 15.66 -3.79 29.66
C SER A 111 14.24 -3.62 29.12
N ARG A 112 13.45 -2.67 29.64
CA ARG A 112 12.14 -2.32 29.07
C ARG A 112 12.22 -1.88 27.60
N LEU A 113 13.22 -1.06 27.25
CA LEU A 113 13.43 -0.61 25.87
C LEU A 113 13.86 -1.76 24.94
N GLN A 114 14.68 -2.69 25.42
CA GLN A 114 15.08 -3.89 24.68
C GLN A 114 13.87 -4.79 24.37
N ILE A 115 12.99 -5.02 25.34
CA ILE A 115 11.76 -5.80 25.14
C ILE A 115 10.86 -5.12 24.10
N ARG A 116 10.63 -3.81 24.24
CA ARG A 116 9.82 -3.05 23.26
C ARG A 116 10.41 -3.11 21.85
N LEU A 117 11.73 -3.03 21.73
CA LEU A 117 12.41 -3.14 20.44
C LEU A 117 12.15 -4.52 19.80
N LEU A 118 12.23 -5.60 20.57
CA LEU A 118 11.91 -6.95 20.10
C LEU A 118 10.44 -7.09 19.70
N ASP A 119 9.50 -6.51 20.44
CA ASP A 119 8.08 -6.55 20.08
C ASP A 119 7.82 -5.83 18.75
N VAL A 120 8.46 -4.68 18.54
CA VAL A 120 8.38 -3.94 17.27
C VAL A 120 9.01 -4.76 16.13
N MET A 121 10.17 -5.39 16.35
CA MET A 121 10.79 -6.26 15.35
C MET A 121 9.91 -7.46 15.01
N LYS A 122 9.35 -8.13 16.02
CA LYS A 122 8.46 -9.29 15.86
C LYS A 122 7.23 -8.94 15.05
N THR A 123 6.58 -7.82 15.37
CA THR A 123 5.40 -7.36 14.61
C THR A 123 5.75 -6.96 13.18
N MET A 124 6.89 -6.32 12.96
CA MET A 124 7.39 -5.97 11.63
C MET A 124 7.66 -7.22 10.77
N TYR A 125 8.40 -8.19 11.31
CA TYR A 125 8.71 -9.43 10.60
C TYR A 125 7.48 -10.30 10.35
N LYS A 126 6.55 -10.36 11.32
CA LYS A 126 5.27 -11.04 11.12
C LYS A 126 4.50 -10.44 9.94
N ARG A 127 4.40 -9.11 9.87
CA ARG A 127 3.76 -8.42 8.74
C ARG A 127 4.47 -8.69 7.41
N GLN A 128 5.80 -8.72 7.41
CA GLN A 128 6.58 -9.05 6.21
C GLN A 128 6.29 -10.47 5.72
N GLN A 129 6.27 -11.46 6.63
CA GLN A 129 5.92 -12.83 6.31
C GLN A 129 4.48 -12.94 5.78
N GLU A 130 3.52 -12.31 6.47
CA GLU A 130 2.10 -12.28 6.05
C GLU A 130 1.93 -11.64 4.67
N ALA A 131 2.64 -10.55 4.38
CA ALA A 131 2.61 -9.90 3.06
C ALA A 131 3.10 -10.85 1.97
N THR A 132 4.25 -11.51 2.16
CA THR A 132 4.79 -12.46 1.15
C THR A 132 3.87 -13.65 0.91
N VAL A 133 3.19 -14.14 1.95
CA VAL A 133 2.19 -15.21 1.82
C VAL A 133 0.94 -14.71 1.09
N LYS A 134 0.47 -13.50 1.41
CA LYS A 134 -0.66 -12.88 0.74
C LYS A 134 -0.40 -12.69 -0.76
N ASP A 135 0.76 -12.17 -1.12
CA ASP A 135 1.17 -11.99 -2.52
C ASP A 135 1.18 -13.34 -3.26
N GLU A 136 1.61 -14.43 -2.61
CA GLU A 136 1.60 -15.76 -3.21
C GLU A 136 0.19 -16.34 -3.35
N LEU A 137 -0.72 -16.05 -2.42
CA LEU A 137 -2.14 -16.41 -2.57
C LEU A 137 -2.79 -15.68 -3.75
N GLU A 138 -2.49 -14.39 -3.94
CA GLU A 138 -2.97 -13.61 -5.07
C GLU A 138 -2.43 -14.15 -6.41
N ARG A 139 -1.15 -14.54 -6.45
CA ARG A 139 -0.59 -15.24 -7.63
C ARG A 139 -1.29 -16.57 -7.88
N GLU A 140 -1.61 -17.34 -6.85
CA GLU A 140 -2.28 -18.63 -6.99
C GLU A 140 -3.69 -18.48 -7.55
N GLU A 141 -4.43 -17.45 -7.14
CA GLU A 141 -5.71 -17.09 -7.75
C GLU A 141 -5.56 -16.77 -9.24
N GLN A 142 -4.59 -15.93 -9.60
CA GLN A 142 -4.31 -15.58 -11.00
C GLN A 142 -3.93 -16.80 -11.86
N ARG A 143 -3.15 -17.74 -11.30
CA ARG A 143 -2.83 -19.02 -11.96
C ARG A 143 -4.10 -19.86 -12.20
N GLY A 144 -5.01 -19.90 -11.23
CA GLY A 144 -6.29 -20.56 -11.37
C GLY A 144 -7.10 -19.98 -12.53
N VAL A 145 -7.21 -18.66 -12.58
CA VAL A 145 -7.87 -17.94 -13.69
C VAL A 145 -7.21 -18.27 -15.04
N ALA A 146 -5.88 -18.22 -15.12
CA ALA A 146 -5.14 -18.55 -16.34
C ALA A 146 -5.34 -20.01 -16.79
N MET A 147 -5.34 -20.96 -15.85
CA MET A 147 -5.62 -22.38 -16.14
C MET A 147 -7.03 -22.59 -16.68
N HIS A 148 -8.03 -21.86 -16.16
CA HIS A 148 -9.41 -21.94 -16.62
C HIS A 148 -9.62 -21.26 -17.98
N ALA A 149 -8.90 -20.18 -18.26
CA ALA A 149 -8.96 -19.48 -19.54
C ALA A 149 -8.32 -20.29 -20.69
N GLU A 150 -7.33 -21.13 -20.40
CA GLU A 150 -6.63 -21.93 -21.40
C GLU A 150 -7.48 -23.12 -21.91
N LYS A 151 -7.77 -23.09 -23.20
CA LYS A 151 -8.62 -24.08 -23.88
C LYS A 151 -7.82 -25.29 -24.39
N SER A 152 -6.54 -25.08 -24.75
CA SER A 152 -5.68 -26.14 -25.29
C SER A 152 -5.14 -27.04 -24.18
N GLU A 153 -5.18 -28.36 -24.38
CA GLU A 153 -4.56 -29.32 -23.45
C GLU A 153 -3.04 -29.14 -23.37
N GLU A 154 -2.38 -28.89 -24.49
CA GLU A 154 -0.95 -28.63 -24.52
C GLU A 154 -0.61 -27.30 -23.84
N GLY A 155 -1.45 -26.28 -24.03
CA GLY A 155 -1.34 -24.99 -23.35
C GLY A 155 -1.41 -25.16 -21.83
N ARG A 156 -2.43 -25.89 -21.34
CA ARG A 156 -2.59 -26.21 -19.92
C ARG A 156 -1.40 -26.99 -19.36
N ALA A 157 -0.85 -27.94 -20.12
CA ALA A 157 0.32 -28.69 -19.70
C ALA A 157 1.58 -27.80 -19.60
N ARG A 158 1.77 -26.85 -20.51
CA ARG A 158 2.85 -25.85 -20.45
C ARG A 158 2.69 -24.93 -19.25
N LEU A 159 1.51 -24.36 -19.05
CA LEU A 159 1.19 -23.49 -17.91
C LEU A 159 1.40 -24.22 -16.58
N LYS A 160 0.94 -25.47 -16.46
CA LYS A 160 1.16 -26.27 -15.25
C LYS A 160 2.64 -26.43 -14.91
N ARG A 161 3.49 -26.76 -15.88
CA ARG A 161 4.95 -26.87 -15.66
C ARG A 161 5.60 -25.54 -15.30
N GLN A 162 5.08 -24.43 -15.81
CA GLN A 162 5.54 -23.09 -15.42
C GLN A 162 5.14 -22.79 -13.98
N PHE A 163 3.86 -22.94 -13.66
CA PHE A 163 3.32 -22.69 -12.32
C PHE A 163 3.94 -23.59 -11.24
N ASP A 164 4.26 -24.84 -11.54
CA ASP A 164 4.96 -25.73 -10.60
C ASP A 164 6.39 -25.23 -10.32
N ARG A 165 7.09 -24.69 -11.32
CA ARG A 165 8.40 -24.05 -11.12
C ARG A 165 8.29 -22.78 -10.30
N ASP A 166 7.32 -21.93 -10.62
CA ASP A 166 7.08 -20.67 -9.92
C ASP A 166 6.70 -20.91 -8.46
N ARG A 167 5.81 -21.87 -8.18
CA ARG A 167 5.46 -22.30 -6.81
C ARG A 167 6.70 -22.75 -6.04
N GLY A 168 7.57 -23.53 -6.67
CA GLY A 168 8.83 -23.96 -6.06
C GLY A 168 9.72 -22.76 -5.68
N HIS A 169 9.85 -21.80 -6.59
CA HIS A 169 10.62 -20.58 -6.36
C HIS A 169 10.05 -19.73 -5.21
N TYR A 170 8.77 -19.39 -5.25
CA TYR A 170 8.14 -18.54 -4.24
C TYR A 170 8.04 -19.23 -2.87
N ARG A 171 7.82 -20.55 -2.83
CA ARG A 171 7.89 -21.31 -1.58
C ARG A 171 9.28 -21.23 -0.95
N ALA A 172 10.33 -21.42 -1.74
CA ALA A 172 11.70 -21.28 -1.24
C ALA A 172 12.00 -19.86 -0.76
N GLN A 173 11.48 -18.84 -1.47
CA GLN A 173 11.63 -17.44 -1.05
C GLN A 173 10.91 -17.14 0.28
N ILE A 174 9.68 -17.64 0.46
CA ILE A 174 8.92 -17.48 1.71
C ILE A 174 9.66 -18.13 2.88
N GLU A 175 10.16 -19.35 2.70
CA GLU A 175 10.93 -20.03 3.76
C GLU A 175 12.23 -19.30 4.08
N ARG A 176 12.96 -18.83 3.07
CA ARG A 176 14.15 -18.00 3.28
C ARG A 176 13.84 -16.74 4.09
N ILE A 177 12.77 -16.01 3.77
CA ILE A 177 12.37 -14.80 4.51
C ILE A 177 12.00 -15.15 5.96
N LYS A 178 11.29 -16.27 6.18
CA LYS A 178 10.99 -16.73 7.55
C LYS A 178 12.27 -17.01 8.35
N GLU A 179 13.22 -17.72 7.75
CA GLU A 179 14.51 -18.02 8.36
C GLU A 179 15.32 -16.75 8.66
N GLU A 180 15.42 -15.82 7.72
CA GLU A 180 16.11 -14.53 7.90
C GLU A 180 15.49 -13.71 9.03
N CYS A 181 14.15 -13.64 9.10
CA CYS A 181 13.43 -12.98 10.18
C CYS A 181 13.70 -13.63 11.55
N ASN A 182 13.64 -14.97 11.61
CA ASN A 182 13.88 -15.70 12.85
C ASN A 182 15.34 -15.53 13.32
N LEU A 183 16.30 -15.62 12.40
CA LEU A 183 17.71 -15.40 12.69
C LEU A 183 17.97 -13.99 13.22
N ALA A 184 17.36 -12.97 12.60
CA ALA A 184 17.49 -11.58 13.06
C ALA A 184 16.91 -11.37 14.47
N LEU A 185 15.77 -12.00 14.79
CA LEU A 185 15.20 -11.98 16.14
C LEU A 185 16.11 -12.69 17.14
N THR A 186 16.59 -13.90 16.84
CA THR A 186 17.48 -14.64 17.73
C THR A 186 18.79 -13.89 17.98
N ALA A 187 19.42 -13.33 16.93
CA ALA A 187 20.64 -12.55 17.06
C ALA A 187 20.45 -11.30 17.92
N THR A 188 19.29 -10.64 17.83
CA THR A 188 18.99 -9.48 18.69
C THR A 188 18.68 -9.88 20.13
N MET A 189 17.98 -10.99 20.36
CA MET A 189 17.78 -11.54 21.69
C MET A 189 19.11 -11.93 22.36
N GLU A 190 20.02 -12.56 21.62
CA GLU A 190 21.36 -12.93 22.08
C GLU A 190 22.19 -11.68 22.43
N LYS A 191 22.18 -10.65 21.57
CA LYS A 191 22.84 -9.36 21.83
C LYS A 191 22.40 -8.71 23.14
N PHE A 192 21.14 -8.92 23.54
CA PHE A 192 20.59 -8.39 24.78
C PHE A 192 20.69 -9.37 25.96
N ASN A 193 21.36 -10.51 25.80
CA ASN A 193 21.45 -11.59 26.78
C ASN A 193 20.08 -12.08 27.28
N MET A 194 19.05 -12.04 26.42
CA MET A 194 17.68 -12.46 26.77
C MET A 194 17.42 -13.96 26.60
N LEU A 195 18.41 -14.73 26.14
CA LEU A 195 18.33 -16.18 25.91
C LEU A 195 19.07 -17.00 26.99
N ARG A 196 19.49 -16.38 28.10
CA ARG A 196 20.12 -17.07 29.23
C ARG A 196 19.11 -17.49 30.28
#